data_AF-A0A3D5P670-F1
#
_entry.id   AF-A0A3D5P670-F1
#
_cell.length_a   1.000
_cell.length_b   1.000
_cell.length_c   1.000
_cell.angle_alpha   90.00
_cell.angle_beta   90.00
_cell.angle_gamma   90.00
#
_symmetry.space_group_name_H-M   'P 1'
#
loop_
_entity.id
_entity.type
_entity.pdbx_description
1 polymer ?
#
loop_
_entity_poly.entity_id
_entity_poly.type
_entity_poly.pdbx_seq_one_letter_code
_entity_poly.pdbx_strand_id
1 'polypeptide(L)'
;AQMVSYEVALGLSLIAVLMLAGNVTLTEVVWQQQQLGMWYAFPLSLAFILFVISAFAETNRLPFDMPEAESELVTGYHTEYSAMKFSAFMISEFGHMVTASALMATLFLGGWDLPGSWDNAFWYNGELISGFAANGDPVLANPAAWKTLLTFAGFAAKTGLFLLLYIWIRWTLPRFRYDQVMALGWKVMLPTSLGYLMLVAMTILVLDELGVNFGFLYGLVLTLVSGAATLAFVFFLDRGRTIAGAAATTSQKIEIKTIPTAVASGHAPGRH
;
A
#
# COMPACT_ATOMS: atom_id res chain seq x y z
N ALA A 1 -4.76 17.93 5.03
CA ALA A 1 -3.82 17.87 3.87
C ALA A 1 -3.21 16.48 3.71
N GLN A 2 -2.80 15.80 4.80
CA GLN A 2 -2.13 14.48 4.72
C GLN A 2 -3.07 13.45 4.11
N MET A 3 -4.24 13.26 4.71
CA MET A 3 -5.31 12.38 4.23
C MET A 3 -5.53 12.50 2.72
N VAL A 4 -5.81 13.72 2.25
CA VAL A 4 -6.04 14.01 0.81
C VAL A 4 -4.90 13.52 -0.08
N SER A 5 -3.64 13.70 0.31
CA SER A 5 -2.50 13.26 -0.51
C SER A 5 -2.40 11.73 -0.62
N TYR A 6 -2.70 11.02 0.46
CA TYR A 6 -2.64 9.56 0.50
C TYR A 6 -3.90 8.91 -0.09
N GLU A 7 -5.06 9.54 0.03
CA GLU A 7 -6.31 9.14 -0.60
C GLU A 7 -6.19 9.15 -2.12
N VAL A 8 -5.60 10.21 -2.71
CA VAL A 8 -5.36 10.27 -4.16
C VAL A 8 -4.38 9.18 -4.61
N ALA A 9 -3.30 8.96 -3.85
CA ALA A 9 -2.35 7.90 -4.16
C ALA A 9 -2.98 6.50 -4.04
N LEU A 10 -3.85 6.29 -3.04
CA LEU A 10 -4.63 5.06 -2.85
C LEU A 10 -5.54 4.82 -4.06
N GLY A 11 -6.30 5.83 -4.48
CA GLY A 11 -7.18 5.76 -5.64
C GLY A 11 -6.43 5.44 -6.94
N LEU A 12 -5.27 6.05 -7.18
CA LEU A 12 -4.45 5.78 -8.36
C LEU A 12 -3.92 4.34 -8.38
N SER A 13 -3.50 3.82 -7.23
CA SER A 13 -3.08 2.41 -7.12
C SER A 13 -4.24 1.43 -7.30
N LEU A 14 -5.46 1.80 -6.87
CA LEU A 14 -6.68 1.03 -7.09
C LEU A 14 -7.05 0.98 -8.58
N ILE A 15 -6.91 2.08 -9.33
CA ILE A 15 -7.23 2.11 -10.76
C ILE A 15 -6.37 1.11 -11.54
N ALA A 16 -5.10 0.92 -11.17
CA ALA A 16 -4.26 -0.10 -11.81
C ALA A 16 -4.81 -1.53 -11.63
N VAL A 17 -5.42 -1.83 -10.47
CA VAL A 17 -6.09 -3.11 -10.21
C VAL A 17 -7.37 -3.25 -11.04
N LEU A 18 -8.20 -2.20 -11.07
CA LEU A 18 -9.46 -2.21 -11.81
C LEU A 18 -9.24 -2.31 -13.32
N MET A 19 -8.18 -1.69 -13.83
CA MET A 19 -7.80 -1.76 -15.24
C MET A 19 -7.41 -3.19 -15.64
N LEU A 20 -6.69 -3.92 -14.78
CA LEU A 20 -6.37 -5.33 -15.02
C LEU A 20 -7.60 -6.24 -14.89
N ALA A 21 -8.51 -5.93 -13.98
CA ALA A 21 -9.74 -6.69 -13.77
C ALA A 21 -10.83 -6.40 -14.82
N GLY A 22 -10.83 -5.24 -15.48
CA GLY A 22 -11.86 -4.84 -16.45
C GLY A 22 -13.23 -4.51 -15.86
N ASN A 23 -13.43 -4.65 -14.54
CA ASN A 23 -14.66 -4.29 -13.83
C ASN A 23 -14.36 -3.67 -12.46
N VAL A 24 -15.35 -2.96 -11.92
CA VAL A 24 -15.37 -2.32 -10.59
C VAL A 24 -15.95 -3.22 -9.50
N THR A 25 -16.63 -4.32 -9.85
CA THR A 25 -17.22 -5.23 -8.86
C THR A 25 -16.12 -6.09 -8.21
N LEU A 26 -16.08 -6.11 -6.87
CA LEU A 26 -15.05 -6.86 -6.12
C LEU A 26 -15.08 -8.37 -6.42
N THR A 27 -16.26 -8.91 -6.68
CA THR A 27 -16.43 -10.31 -7.06
C THR A 27 -15.72 -10.63 -8.37
N GLU A 28 -15.85 -9.77 -9.38
CA GLU A 28 -15.17 -9.99 -10.66
C GLU A 28 -13.66 -9.78 -10.56
N VAL A 29 -13.20 -8.85 -9.73
CA VAL A 29 -11.75 -8.69 -9.45
C VAL A 29 -11.17 -10.01 -8.93
N VAL A 30 -11.83 -10.68 -7.98
CA VAL A 30 -11.39 -11.98 -7.46
C VAL A 30 -11.43 -13.07 -8.55
N TRP A 31 -12.45 -13.06 -9.41
CA TRP A 31 -12.52 -14.01 -10.53
C TRP A 31 -11.37 -13.85 -11.53
N GLN A 32 -11.04 -12.61 -11.89
CA GLN A 32 -9.95 -12.33 -12.81
C GLN A 32 -8.58 -12.73 -12.21
N GLN A 33 -8.41 -12.59 -10.90
CA GLN A 33 -7.25 -13.09 -10.17
C GLN A 33 -7.10 -14.61 -10.30
N GLN A 34 -8.20 -15.35 -10.22
CA GLN A 34 -8.20 -16.79 -10.37
C GLN A 34 -7.90 -17.22 -11.81
N GLN A 35 -8.42 -16.51 -12.80
CA GLN A 35 -8.11 -16.77 -14.22
C GLN A 35 -6.63 -16.53 -14.55
N LEU A 36 -6.03 -15.49 -13.95
CA LEU A 36 -4.59 -15.24 -14.02
C LEU A 36 -3.76 -16.33 -13.32
N GLY A 37 -4.36 -17.07 -12.38
CA GLY A 37 -3.69 -18.11 -11.59
C GLY A 37 -2.65 -17.54 -10.61
N MET A 38 -2.66 -16.23 -10.37
CA MET A 38 -1.73 -15.54 -9.48
C MET A 38 -2.40 -14.36 -8.79
N TRP A 39 -2.00 -14.12 -7.55
CA TRP A 39 -2.43 -12.96 -6.78
C TRP A 39 -1.89 -11.68 -7.38
N TYR A 40 -2.70 -10.62 -7.43
CA TYR A 40 -2.29 -9.32 -7.97
C TYR A 40 -1.15 -8.67 -7.20
N ALA A 41 -0.86 -9.10 -5.98
CA ALA A 41 0.36 -8.70 -5.28
C ALA A 41 1.65 -8.89 -6.10
N PHE A 42 1.71 -9.85 -7.04
CA PHE A 42 2.87 -10.08 -7.90
C PHE A 42 2.85 -9.26 -9.21
N PRO A 43 1.85 -9.41 -10.11
CA PRO A 43 1.79 -8.67 -11.36
C PRO A 43 1.57 -7.17 -11.15
N LEU A 44 1.04 -6.77 -9.99
CA LEU A 44 0.85 -5.37 -9.59
C LEU A 44 1.64 -5.00 -8.32
N SER A 45 2.85 -5.53 -8.18
CA SER A 45 3.71 -5.36 -6.99
C SER A 45 3.92 -3.91 -6.55
N LEU A 46 4.17 -2.97 -7.46
CA LEU A 46 4.36 -1.56 -7.06
C LEU A 46 3.04 -0.92 -6.62
N ALA A 47 1.93 -1.19 -7.31
CA ALA A 47 0.61 -0.71 -6.86
C ALA A 47 0.23 -1.31 -5.50
N PHE A 48 0.57 -2.57 -5.23
CA PHE A 48 0.38 -3.17 -3.92
C PHE A 48 1.13 -2.42 -2.83
N ILE A 49 2.42 -2.13 -3.03
CA ILE A 49 3.23 -1.38 -2.06
C ILE A 49 2.66 0.03 -1.84
N LEU A 50 2.33 0.74 -2.92
CA LEU A 50 1.76 2.09 -2.83
C LEU A 50 0.39 2.07 -2.11
N PHE A 51 -0.46 1.09 -2.42
CA PHE A 51 -1.76 0.93 -1.77
C PHE A 51 -1.60 0.66 -0.27
N VAL A 52 -0.69 -0.25 0.11
CA VAL A 52 -0.39 -0.56 1.52
C VAL A 52 0.07 0.71 2.22
N ILE A 53 1.10 1.41 1.73
CA ILE A 53 1.62 2.63 2.37
C ILE A 53 0.52 3.69 2.52
N SER A 54 -0.31 3.90 1.50
CA SER A 54 -1.42 4.84 1.58
C SER A 54 -2.52 4.42 2.55
N ALA A 55 -2.87 3.13 2.60
CA ALA A 55 -3.84 2.61 3.56
C ALA A 55 -3.37 2.81 5.01
N PHE A 56 -2.07 2.60 5.27
CA PHE A 56 -1.45 2.90 6.55
C PHE A 56 -1.54 4.40 6.90
N ALA A 57 -1.24 5.27 5.95
CA ALA A 57 -1.34 6.71 6.17
C ALA A 57 -2.77 7.19 6.40
N GLU A 58 -3.76 6.61 5.71
CA GLU A 58 -5.19 6.95 5.85
C GLU A 58 -5.77 6.49 7.20
N THR A 59 -5.29 5.36 7.74
CA THR A 59 -5.71 4.92 9.08
C THR A 59 -5.17 5.78 10.22
N ASN A 60 -4.34 6.79 9.93
CA ASN A 60 -3.73 7.73 10.89
C ASN A 60 -3.07 7.04 12.10
N ARG A 61 -2.56 5.81 11.92
CA ARG A 61 -1.87 5.05 12.98
C ARG A 61 -0.36 5.15 12.83
N LEU A 62 0.34 4.93 13.94
CA LEU A 62 1.80 4.82 13.99
C LEU A 62 2.29 3.92 12.85
N PRO A 63 3.18 4.37 11.95
CA PRO A 63 4.10 5.53 12.05
C PRO A 63 3.58 6.87 11.45
N PHE A 64 2.37 6.91 10.90
CA PHE A 64 1.74 8.09 10.25
C PHE A 64 0.72 8.83 11.14
N ASP A 65 0.79 8.56 12.44
CA ASP A 65 -0.04 9.17 13.48
C ASP A 65 0.46 10.59 13.81
N MET A 66 0.05 11.56 13.00
CA MET A 66 0.36 12.99 13.13
C MET A 66 -0.80 13.84 13.64
N PRO A 67 -2.07 13.56 13.29
CA PRO A 67 -3.21 14.25 13.88
C PRO A 67 -3.35 14.02 15.40
N GLU A 68 -2.97 12.84 15.94
CA GLU A 68 -2.91 12.64 17.41
C GLU A 68 -1.61 13.24 18.01
N ALA A 69 -0.61 13.56 17.19
CA ALA A 69 0.73 14.00 17.59
C ALA A 69 0.90 15.51 17.76
N GLU A 70 0.28 16.30 16.89
CA GLU A 70 0.38 17.77 16.91
C GLU A 70 -0.31 18.36 18.16
N SER A 71 -0.98 17.52 18.94
CA SER A 71 -1.44 17.80 20.30
C SER A 71 -0.33 17.67 21.36
N GLU A 72 0.95 17.85 21.03
CA GLU A 72 2.10 17.61 21.93
C GLU A 72 2.20 18.55 23.17
N LEU A 73 1.10 19.21 23.59
CA LEU A 73 0.97 19.80 24.93
C LEU A 73 -0.25 19.33 25.75
N VAL A 74 -1.24 18.65 25.17
CA VAL A 74 -2.38 18.01 25.87
C VAL A 74 -2.88 16.89 24.97
N THR A 75 -3.05 15.67 25.49
CA THR A 75 -3.44 14.40 24.85
C THR A 75 -4.71 14.46 23.95
N GLY A 76 -4.68 15.29 22.91
CA GLY A 76 -5.67 15.54 21.86
C GLY A 76 -7.13 15.34 22.24
N TYR A 77 -7.88 14.77 21.30
CA TYR A 77 -9.27 14.38 21.49
C TYR A 77 -9.44 13.23 22.50
N HIS A 78 -8.37 12.50 22.82
CA HIS A 78 -8.38 11.46 23.85
C HIS A 78 -8.67 12.03 25.25
N THR A 79 -8.33 13.30 25.50
CA THR A 79 -8.70 14.01 26.74
C THR A 79 -10.01 14.80 26.67
N GLU A 80 -10.49 15.11 25.47
CA GLU A 80 -11.71 15.92 25.27
C GLU A 80 -13.00 15.08 25.31
N TYR A 81 -12.92 13.79 24.96
CA TYR A 81 -14.07 12.89 24.93
C TYR A 81 -14.00 11.83 26.03
N SER A 82 -15.15 11.55 26.66
CA SER A 82 -15.29 10.55 27.74
C SER A 82 -16.26 9.43 27.36
N ALA A 83 -16.03 8.24 27.94
CA ALA A 83 -16.88 7.04 27.90
C ALA A 83 -17.36 6.63 26.50
N MET A 84 -18.63 6.87 26.16
CA MET A 84 -19.24 6.41 24.90
C MET A 84 -18.68 7.12 23.66
N LYS A 85 -18.39 8.43 23.77
CA LYS A 85 -17.83 9.18 22.63
C LYS A 85 -16.40 8.72 22.35
N PHE A 86 -15.63 8.49 23.40
CA PHE A 86 -14.30 7.89 23.31
C PHE A 86 -14.33 6.49 22.68
N SER A 87 -15.26 5.63 23.11
CA SER A 87 -15.38 4.29 22.53
C SER A 87 -15.79 4.33 21.06
N ALA A 88 -16.65 5.27 20.65
CA ALA A 88 -17.04 5.44 19.26
C ALA A 88 -15.84 5.78 18.35
N PHE A 89 -14.95 6.67 18.79
CA PHE A 89 -13.71 6.98 18.06
C PHE A 89 -12.81 5.75 17.93
N MET A 90 -12.56 5.02 19.02
CA MET A 90 -11.74 3.80 18.99
C MET A 90 -12.35 2.72 18.09
N ILE A 91 -13.66 2.47 18.18
CA ILE A 91 -14.36 1.51 17.32
C ILE A 91 -14.26 1.91 15.86
N SER A 92 -14.38 3.21 15.54
CA SER A 92 -14.25 3.69 14.17
C SER A 92 -12.83 3.53 13.62
N GLU A 93 -11.80 3.80 14.42
CA GLU A 93 -10.39 3.60 14.02
C GLU A 93 -10.09 2.12 13.76
N PHE A 94 -10.51 1.22 14.67
CA PHE A 94 -10.35 -0.22 14.46
C PHE A 94 -11.22 -0.73 13.30
N GLY A 95 -12.42 -0.19 13.13
CA GLY A 95 -13.28 -0.47 11.99
C GLY A 95 -12.61 -0.11 10.67
N HIS A 96 -11.99 1.07 10.58
CA HIS A 96 -11.26 1.53 9.40
C HIS A 96 -10.04 0.64 9.09
N MET A 97 -9.32 0.17 10.11
CA MET A 97 -8.21 -0.75 9.92
C MET A 97 -8.66 -2.11 9.38
N VAL A 98 -9.80 -2.62 9.88
CA VAL A 98 -10.39 -3.88 9.40
C VAL A 98 -10.89 -3.74 7.97
N THR A 99 -11.56 -2.65 7.62
CA THR A 99 -12.04 -2.42 6.24
C THR A 99 -10.89 -2.25 5.27
N ALA A 100 -9.84 -1.49 5.61
CA ALA A 100 -8.65 -1.36 4.79
C ALA A 100 -7.94 -2.72 4.58
N SER A 101 -7.84 -3.53 5.63
CA SER A 101 -7.26 -4.89 5.56
C SER A 101 -8.09 -5.84 4.69
N ALA A 102 -9.42 -5.77 4.81
CA ALA A 102 -10.34 -6.53 3.98
C ALA A 102 -10.22 -6.14 2.50
N LEU A 103 -10.11 -4.84 2.19
CA LEU A 103 -9.90 -4.34 0.83
C LEU A 103 -8.54 -4.78 0.26
N MET A 104 -7.47 -4.76 1.05
CA MET A 104 -6.17 -5.28 0.60
C MET A 104 -6.23 -6.77 0.29
N ALA A 105 -6.93 -7.55 1.14
CA ALA A 105 -7.11 -8.98 0.91
C ALA A 105 -7.92 -9.28 -0.36
N THR A 106 -9.01 -8.54 -0.63
CA THR A 106 -9.80 -8.72 -1.85
C THR A 106 -9.08 -8.26 -3.10
N LEU A 107 -8.45 -7.09 -3.07
CA LEU A 107 -7.85 -6.49 -4.27
C LEU A 107 -6.53 -7.14 -4.69
N PHE A 108 -5.71 -7.59 -3.73
CA PHE A 108 -4.35 -8.06 -4.03
C PHE A 108 -4.10 -9.54 -3.75
N LEU A 109 -4.83 -10.16 -2.82
CA LEU A 109 -4.62 -11.56 -2.40
C LEU A 109 -5.77 -12.50 -2.79
N GLY A 110 -6.63 -12.15 -3.75
CA GLY A 110 -7.68 -13.07 -4.21
C GLY A 110 -8.87 -13.21 -3.26
N GLY A 111 -9.03 -12.34 -2.26
CA GLY A 111 -10.20 -12.36 -1.36
C GLY A 111 -10.43 -13.73 -0.71
N TRP A 112 -11.58 -14.33 -0.99
CA TRP A 112 -11.99 -15.65 -0.50
C TRP A 112 -11.40 -16.84 -1.27
N ASP A 113 -10.80 -16.61 -2.44
CA ASP A 113 -10.22 -17.66 -3.26
C ASP A 113 -8.96 -18.24 -2.61
N LEU A 114 -8.80 -19.56 -2.64
CA LEU A 114 -7.64 -20.25 -2.09
C LEU A 114 -6.72 -20.66 -3.26
N PRO A 115 -5.40 -20.42 -3.17
CA PRO A 115 -4.50 -20.75 -4.27
C PRO A 115 -4.50 -22.26 -4.54
N GLY A 116 -4.86 -22.62 -5.77
CA GLY A 116 -5.08 -23.99 -6.22
C GLY A 116 -6.56 -24.23 -6.52
N SER A 117 -6.85 -25.13 -7.45
CA SER A 117 -8.20 -25.39 -7.98
C SER A 117 -9.18 -26.07 -7.00
N TRP A 118 -9.12 -25.69 -5.72
CA TRP A 118 -9.90 -26.23 -4.61
C TRP A 118 -11.30 -25.60 -4.55
N ASP A 119 -11.40 -24.34 -5.00
CA ASP A 119 -12.64 -23.59 -5.11
C ASP A 119 -12.79 -22.98 -6.52
N ASN A 120 -13.25 -23.80 -7.47
CA ASN A 120 -13.55 -23.32 -8.82
C ASN A 120 -15.01 -22.84 -8.97
N ALA A 121 -15.72 -22.58 -7.86
CA ALA A 121 -17.16 -22.29 -7.90
C ALA A 121 -17.47 -20.83 -8.29
N PHE A 122 -17.71 -20.57 -9.57
CA PHE A 122 -18.12 -19.26 -10.09
C PHE A 122 -19.62 -19.12 -10.29
N TRP A 123 -20.11 -17.89 -10.10
CA TRP A 123 -21.46 -17.52 -10.47
C TRP A 123 -21.53 -17.27 -11.97
N TYR A 124 -22.35 -18.05 -12.69
CA TYR A 124 -22.61 -17.86 -14.11
C TYR A 124 -24.10 -18.02 -14.38
N ASN A 125 -24.70 -17.00 -15.00
CA ASN A 125 -26.13 -16.97 -15.38
C ASN A 125 -27.12 -17.37 -14.26
N GLY A 126 -26.82 -17.03 -13.00
CA GLY A 126 -27.70 -17.31 -11.86
C GLY A 126 -27.46 -18.64 -11.14
N GLU A 127 -26.46 -19.42 -11.55
CA GLU A 127 -26.11 -20.70 -10.92
C GLU A 127 -24.62 -20.72 -10.50
N LEU A 128 -24.30 -21.44 -9.41
CA LEU A 128 -22.92 -21.69 -9.01
C LEU A 128 -22.36 -22.90 -9.78
N ILE A 129 -21.33 -22.66 -10.57
CA ILE A 129 -20.75 -23.60 -11.53
C ILE A 129 -19.26 -23.75 -11.22
N SER A 130 -18.73 -24.97 -11.23
CA SER A 130 -17.31 -25.26 -10.94
C SER A 130 -16.42 -25.35 -12.18
N GLY A 131 -17.01 -25.26 -13.37
CA GLY A 131 -16.34 -25.38 -14.66
C GLY A 131 -17.34 -25.67 -15.79
N PHE A 132 -16.88 -25.64 -17.03
CA PHE A 132 -17.64 -26.10 -18.19
C PHE A 132 -17.09 -27.46 -18.63
N ALA A 133 -17.97 -28.42 -18.94
CA ALA A 133 -17.58 -29.68 -19.55
C ALA A 133 -17.04 -29.47 -20.99
N ALA A 134 -16.32 -30.45 -21.54
CA ALA A 134 -15.81 -30.41 -22.91
C ALA A 134 -16.91 -30.21 -24.00
N ASN A 135 -18.18 -30.39 -23.61
CA ASN A 135 -19.36 -30.23 -24.46
C ASN A 135 -20.05 -28.85 -24.30
N GLY A 136 -19.53 -27.97 -23.44
CA GLY A 136 -20.10 -26.65 -23.15
C GLY A 136 -21.13 -26.61 -22.01
N ASP A 137 -21.48 -27.77 -21.43
CA ASP A 137 -22.45 -27.84 -20.33
C ASP A 137 -21.83 -27.34 -19.00
N PRO A 138 -22.57 -26.55 -18.20
CA PRO A 138 -22.10 -26.09 -16.89
C PRO A 138 -22.04 -27.24 -15.88
N VAL A 139 -20.90 -27.44 -15.23
CA VAL A 139 -20.73 -28.40 -14.12
C VAL A 139 -21.14 -27.72 -12.82
N LEU A 140 -22.31 -28.05 -12.29
CA LEU A 140 -22.80 -27.50 -11.02
C LEU A 140 -21.76 -27.65 -9.91
N ALA A 141 -21.46 -26.56 -9.21
CA ALA A 141 -20.59 -26.61 -8.04
C ALA A 141 -21.29 -27.41 -6.94
N ASN A 142 -20.63 -28.45 -6.42
CA ASN A 142 -21.12 -29.16 -5.24
C ASN A 142 -20.85 -28.28 -4.00
N PRO A 143 -21.85 -27.56 -3.45
CA PRO A 143 -21.65 -26.60 -2.38
C PRO A 143 -21.55 -27.40 -1.08
N ALA A 144 -20.35 -27.87 -0.79
CA ALA A 144 -20.10 -28.56 0.45
C ALA A 144 -19.84 -27.53 1.54
N ALA A 145 -20.58 -27.57 2.65
CA ALA A 145 -20.48 -26.61 3.75
C ALA A 145 -19.05 -26.47 4.32
N TRP A 146 -18.22 -27.51 4.20
CA TRP A 146 -16.81 -27.45 4.60
C TRP A 146 -15.99 -26.53 3.68
N LYS A 147 -16.29 -26.48 2.38
CA LYS A 147 -15.59 -25.60 1.41
C LYS A 147 -15.91 -24.14 1.67
N THR A 148 -17.18 -23.81 1.94
CA THR A 148 -17.59 -22.43 2.25
C THR A 148 -17.01 -21.94 3.58
N LEU A 149 -16.90 -22.82 4.58
CA LEU A 149 -16.20 -22.49 5.82
C LEU A 149 -14.70 -22.29 5.60
N LEU A 150 -14.07 -23.06 4.72
CA LEU A 150 -12.65 -22.89 4.38
C LEU A 150 -12.37 -21.59 3.63
N THR A 151 -13.21 -21.19 2.68
CA THR A 151 -13.03 -19.93 1.93
C THR A 151 -13.25 -18.72 2.82
N PHE A 152 -14.25 -18.78 3.71
CA PHE A 152 -14.45 -17.78 4.76
C PHE A 152 -13.25 -17.70 5.70
N ALA A 153 -12.76 -18.85 6.18
CA ALA A 153 -11.57 -18.91 7.03
C ALA A 153 -10.31 -18.40 6.30
N GLY A 154 -10.17 -18.68 5.00
CA GLY A 154 -9.09 -18.17 4.16
C GLY A 154 -9.13 -16.66 4.02
N PHE A 155 -10.30 -16.07 3.78
CA PHE A 155 -10.49 -14.63 3.76
C PHE A 155 -10.18 -13.99 5.12
N ALA A 156 -10.68 -14.59 6.20
CA ALA A 156 -10.42 -14.12 7.57
C ALA A 156 -8.93 -14.21 7.91
N ALA A 157 -8.23 -15.27 7.48
CA ALA A 157 -6.80 -15.44 7.70
C ALA A 157 -5.98 -14.39 6.91
N LYS A 158 -6.33 -14.10 5.66
CA LYS A 158 -5.67 -13.04 4.87
C LYS A 158 -5.91 -11.66 5.44
N THR A 159 -7.15 -11.36 5.84
CA THR A 159 -7.49 -10.10 6.52
C THR A 159 -6.74 -9.99 7.85
N GLY A 160 -6.68 -11.09 8.62
CA GLY A 160 -5.91 -11.20 9.85
C GLY A 160 -4.41 -11.02 9.63
N LEU A 161 -3.85 -11.50 8.52
CA LEU A 161 -2.46 -11.29 8.14
C LEU A 161 -2.15 -9.81 7.93
N PHE A 162 -3.03 -9.05 7.28
CA PHE A 162 -2.87 -7.60 7.16
C PHE A 162 -3.04 -6.87 8.49
N LEU A 163 -3.96 -7.30 9.35
CA LEU A 163 -4.06 -6.75 10.72
C LEU A 163 -2.79 -7.04 11.54
N LEU A 164 -2.21 -8.22 11.41
CA LEU A 164 -0.91 -8.54 12.00
C LEU A 164 0.19 -7.66 11.41
N LEU A 165 0.17 -7.38 10.11
CA LEU A 165 1.08 -6.42 9.48
C LEU A 165 0.94 -5.02 10.10
N TYR A 166 -0.28 -4.55 10.38
CA TYR A 166 -0.50 -3.28 11.09
C TYR A 166 0.16 -3.25 12.46
N ILE A 167 -0.03 -4.31 13.24
CA ILE A 167 0.55 -4.43 14.58
C ILE A 167 2.08 -4.55 14.50
N TRP A 168 2.59 -5.28 13.51
CA TRP A 168 4.03 -5.49 13.35
C TRP A 168 4.75 -4.22 12.90
N ILE A 169 4.19 -3.47 11.94
CA ILE A 169 4.75 -2.21 11.47
C ILE A 169 4.80 -1.19 12.61
N ARG A 170 3.76 -1.15 13.46
CA ARG A 170 3.71 -0.30 14.65
C ARG A 170 4.90 -0.54 15.61
N TRP A 171 5.41 -1.76 15.69
CA TRP A 171 6.54 -2.10 16.58
C TRP A 171 7.92 -1.98 15.92
N THR A 172 7.98 -1.87 14.59
CA THR A 172 9.25 -1.91 13.84
C THR A 172 9.69 -0.54 13.34
N LEU A 173 8.76 0.31 12.90
CA LEU A 173 9.11 1.58 12.28
C LEU A 173 9.14 2.74 13.31
N PRO A 174 10.21 3.55 13.33
CA PRO A 174 10.22 4.81 14.04
C PRO A 174 9.15 5.76 13.51
N ARG A 175 8.65 6.64 14.38
CA ARG A 175 7.66 7.67 14.01
C ARG A 175 8.24 8.64 12.96
N PHE A 176 7.46 8.95 11.92
CA PHE A 176 7.85 9.97 10.93
C PHE A 176 7.44 11.37 11.38
N ARG A 177 8.18 12.39 10.92
CA ARG A 177 7.84 13.81 11.13
C ARG A 177 6.90 14.32 10.03
N TYR A 178 6.02 15.28 10.36
CA TYR A 178 5.04 15.86 9.43
C TYR A 178 5.61 16.21 8.04
N ASP A 179 6.73 16.92 8.04
CA ASP A 179 7.42 17.34 6.81
C ASP A 179 7.83 16.16 5.91
N GLN A 180 8.22 15.03 6.52
CA GLN A 180 8.65 13.82 5.80
C GLN A 180 7.46 13.07 5.19
N VAL A 181 6.36 12.97 5.93
CA VAL A 181 5.13 12.33 5.44
C VAL A 181 4.48 13.14 4.34
N MET A 182 4.51 14.47 4.45
CA MET A 182 4.06 15.34 3.36
C MET A 182 4.96 15.23 2.12
N ALA A 183 6.27 15.23 2.31
CA ALA A 183 7.20 15.06 1.20
C ALA A 183 7.04 13.69 0.52
N LEU A 184 6.81 12.62 1.29
CA LEU A 184 6.57 11.28 0.75
C LEU A 184 5.31 11.23 -0.11
N GLY A 185 4.17 11.70 0.41
CA GLY A 185 2.90 11.70 -0.32
C GLY A 185 2.97 12.51 -1.62
N TRP A 186 3.44 13.76 -1.53
CA TRP A 186 3.42 14.68 -2.67
C TRP A 186 4.55 14.49 -3.69
N LYS A 187 5.78 14.23 -3.23
CA LYS A 187 6.94 14.18 -4.13
C LYS A 187 7.25 12.77 -4.62
N VAL A 188 6.84 11.74 -3.90
CA VAL A 188 7.16 10.35 -4.23
C VAL A 188 5.92 9.59 -4.64
N MET A 189 4.89 9.50 -3.80
CA MET A 189 3.76 8.61 -4.05
C MET A 189 2.93 9.05 -5.26
N LEU A 190 2.55 10.33 -5.35
CA LEU A 190 1.73 10.83 -6.46
C LEU A 190 2.40 10.68 -7.84
N PRO A 191 3.66 11.11 -8.06
CA PRO A 191 4.29 10.94 -9.36
C PRO A 191 4.54 9.46 -9.71
N THR A 192 4.89 8.65 -8.70
CA THR A 192 5.17 7.23 -8.90
C THR A 192 3.88 6.46 -9.25
N SER A 193 2.77 6.72 -8.57
CA SER A 193 1.50 6.04 -8.85
C SER A 193 0.98 6.38 -10.25
N LEU A 194 1.09 7.64 -10.68
CA LEU A 194 0.75 8.05 -12.05
C LEU A 194 1.65 7.38 -13.09
N GLY A 195 2.98 7.41 -12.88
CA GLY A 195 3.92 6.75 -13.79
C GLY A 195 3.70 5.24 -13.87
N TYR A 196 3.38 4.62 -12.74
CA TYR A 196 3.09 3.20 -12.68
C TYR A 196 1.78 2.83 -13.39
N LEU A 197 0.72 3.62 -13.20
CA LEU A 197 -0.55 3.42 -13.91
C LEU A 197 -0.33 3.43 -15.42
N MET A 198 0.44 4.41 -15.93
CA MET A 198 0.78 4.48 -17.35
C MET A 198 1.59 3.26 -17.81
N LEU A 199 2.56 2.81 -17.01
CA LEU A 199 3.37 1.64 -17.32
C LEU A 199 2.51 0.36 -17.39
N VAL A 200 1.60 0.15 -16.43
CA VAL A 200 0.68 -0.99 -16.46
C VAL A 200 -0.24 -0.90 -17.67
N ALA A 201 -0.81 0.26 -17.96
CA ALA A 201 -1.68 0.47 -19.12
C ALA A 201 -0.95 0.13 -20.43
N MET A 202 0.28 0.62 -20.60
CA MET A 202 1.11 0.32 -21.76
C MET A 202 1.44 -1.18 -21.86
N THR A 203 1.72 -1.83 -20.72
CA THR A 203 2.04 -3.26 -20.70
C THR A 203 0.85 -4.11 -21.12
N ILE A 204 -0.35 -3.78 -20.62
CA ILE A 204 -1.61 -4.43 -21.01
C ILE A 204 -1.84 -4.28 -22.51
N LEU A 205 -1.76 -3.05 -23.04
CA LEU A 205 -1.96 -2.79 -24.47
C LEU A 205 -0.98 -3.56 -25.37
N VAL A 206 0.30 -3.63 -24.98
CA VAL A 206 1.31 -4.39 -25.75
C VAL A 206 1.02 -5.88 -25.72
N LEU A 207 0.59 -6.42 -24.58
CA LEU A 207 0.26 -7.85 -24.46
C LEU A 207 -0.99 -8.21 -25.26
N ASP A 208 -2.00 -7.34 -25.27
CA ASP A 208 -3.21 -7.52 -26.06
C ASP A 208 -2.93 -7.48 -27.57
N GLU A 209 -2.08 -6.55 -28.02
CA GLU A 209 -1.67 -6.46 -29.43
C GLU A 209 -0.86 -7.69 -29.89
N LEU A 210 -0.09 -8.28 -28.98
CA LEU A 210 0.65 -9.53 -29.22
C LEU A 210 -0.27 -10.77 -29.21
N GLY A 211 -1.56 -10.61 -28.89
CA GLY A 211 -2.54 -11.70 -28.85
C GLY A 211 -2.27 -12.72 -27.75
N VAL A 212 -1.61 -12.31 -26.66
CA VAL A 212 -1.35 -13.21 -25.53
C VAL A 212 -2.64 -13.43 -24.76
N ASN A 213 -3.15 -14.66 -24.76
CA ASN A 213 -4.35 -15.01 -23.99
C ASN A 213 -4.19 -14.66 -22.50
N PHE A 214 -5.24 -14.10 -21.92
CA PHE A 214 -5.31 -13.80 -20.49
C PHE A 214 -5.16 -15.10 -19.68
N GLY A 215 -4.08 -15.19 -18.90
CA GLY A 215 -3.72 -16.40 -18.17
C GLY A 215 -2.34 -16.27 -17.53
N PHE A 216 -1.75 -17.39 -17.14
CA PHE A 216 -0.51 -17.40 -16.34
C PHE A 216 0.68 -16.69 -17.03
N LEU A 217 0.84 -16.84 -18.35
CA LEU A 217 1.92 -16.18 -19.10
C LEU A 217 1.75 -14.66 -19.12
N TYR A 218 0.52 -14.19 -19.30
CA TYR A 218 0.19 -12.76 -19.25
C TYR A 218 0.55 -12.17 -17.88
N GLY A 219 0.18 -12.89 -16.80
CA GLY A 219 0.54 -12.52 -15.44
C GLY A 219 2.04 -12.54 -15.14
N LEU A 220 2.79 -13.48 -15.73
CA LEU A 220 4.25 -13.54 -15.57
C LEU A 220 4.95 -12.34 -16.22
N VAL A 221 4.55 -11.95 -17.44
CA VAL A 221 5.14 -10.78 -18.10
C VAL A 221 4.87 -9.52 -17.28
N LEU A 222 3.63 -9.32 -16.81
CA LEU A 222 3.29 -8.22 -15.91
C LEU A 222 4.10 -8.27 -14.62
N THR A 223 4.30 -9.45 -14.02
CA THR A 223 5.12 -9.60 -12.82
C THR A 223 6.57 -9.22 -13.05
N LEU A 224 7.15 -9.55 -14.21
CA LEU A 224 8.51 -9.15 -14.56
C LEU A 224 8.63 -7.63 -14.76
N VAL A 225 7.70 -7.02 -15.50
CA VAL A 225 7.70 -5.59 -15.76
C VAL A 225 7.46 -4.79 -14.47
N SER A 226 6.44 -5.17 -13.70
CA SER A 226 6.12 -4.54 -12.42
C SER A 226 7.16 -4.81 -11.35
N GLY A 227 7.80 -5.98 -11.35
CA GLY A 227 8.93 -6.31 -10.50
C GLY A 227 10.14 -5.42 -10.81
N ALA A 228 10.45 -5.20 -12.08
CA ALA A 228 11.50 -4.27 -12.50
C ALA A 228 11.17 -2.82 -12.10
N ALA A 229 9.92 -2.39 -12.26
CA ALA A 229 9.46 -1.08 -11.82
C ALA A 229 9.59 -0.92 -10.29
N THR A 230 9.26 -1.96 -9.53
CA THR A 230 9.39 -2.00 -8.07
C THR A 230 10.86 -1.92 -7.64
N LEU A 231 11.76 -2.65 -8.29
CA LEU A 231 13.20 -2.57 -8.01
C LEU A 231 13.76 -1.18 -8.34
N ALA A 232 13.35 -0.59 -9.46
CA ALA A 232 13.73 0.76 -9.83
C ALA A 232 13.24 1.79 -8.80
N PHE A 233 12.00 1.63 -8.31
CA PHE A 233 11.44 2.45 -7.25
C PHE A 233 12.21 2.35 -5.94
N VAL A 234 12.51 1.12 -5.49
CA VAL A 234 13.30 0.88 -4.26
C VAL A 234 14.71 1.47 -4.41
N PHE A 235 15.36 1.27 -5.55
CA PHE A 235 16.69 1.84 -5.81
C PHE A 235 16.67 3.37 -5.85
N PHE A 236 15.61 3.97 -6.39
CA PHE A 236 15.43 5.42 -6.40
C PHE A 236 15.21 5.97 -4.97
N LEU A 237 14.44 5.27 -4.13
CA LEU A 237 14.25 5.62 -2.72
C LEU A 237 15.54 5.50 -1.89
N ASP A 238 16.30 4.42 -2.10
CA ASP A 238 17.54 4.14 -1.35
C ASP A 238 18.68 5.12 -1.67
N ARG A 239 18.63 5.80 -2.83
CA ARG A 239 19.62 6.81 -3.24
C ARG A 239 19.64 8.10 -2.40
N GLY A 240 19.00 8.10 -1.23
CA GLY A 240 19.27 9.05 -0.14
C GLY A 240 18.80 10.49 -0.35
N ARG A 241 17.96 10.77 -1.36
CA ARG A 241 17.46 12.14 -1.61
C ARG A 241 16.19 12.49 -0.82
N THR A 242 15.50 11.54 -0.19
CA THR A 242 14.19 11.77 0.44
C THR A 242 14.06 11.26 1.88
N ILE A 243 14.81 10.25 2.31
CA ILE A 243 14.79 9.73 3.70
C ILE A 243 16.20 9.79 4.29
N ALA A 244 16.70 11.00 4.55
CA ALA A 244 17.84 11.17 5.43
C ALA A 244 17.34 11.08 6.88
N GLY A 245 17.81 10.09 7.64
CA GLY A 245 17.59 10.05 9.09
C GLY A 245 18.11 11.33 9.75
N ALA A 246 17.41 11.81 10.78
CA ALA A 246 17.74 13.06 11.47
C ALA A 246 19.19 13.16 11.98
N ALA A 247 19.90 12.04 12.10
CA ALA A 247 21.32 11.99 12.44
C ALA A 247 22.23 12.61 11.38
N ALA A 248 21.87 12.57 10.09
CA ALA A 248 22.72 13.10 9.02
C ALA A 248 22.74 14.64 8.98
N THR A 249 21.64 15.29 9.37
CA THR A 249 21.51 16.76 9.33
C THR A 249 22.32 17.45 10.43
N THR A 250 22.62 16.76 11.55
CA THR A 250 23.36 17.36 12.67
C THR A 250 24.83 17.65 12.35
N SER A 251 25.43 16.95 11.39
CA SER A 251 26.85 17.16 11.08
C SER A 251 27.12 18.45 10.31
N GLN A 252 26.15 18.97 9.54
CA GLN A 252 26.36 20.15 8.70
C GLN A 252 26.21 21.49 9.42
N LYS A 253 25.66 21.53 10.64
CA LYS A 253 25.39 22.80 11.35
C LYS A 253 26.52 23.26 12.29
N ILE A 254 27.56 22.45 12.48
CA ILE A 254 28.65 22.77 13.44
C ILE A 254 29.84 23.46 12.75
N GLU A 255 29.96 23.41 11.42
CA GLU A 255 31.17 23.88 10.71
C GLU A 255 31.18 25.35 10.29
N ILE A 256 30.28 26.20 10.80
CA ILE A 256 30.31 27.66 10.51
C ILE A 256 30.12 28.46 11.80
N LYS A 257 31.03 28.28 12.76
CA LYS A 257 31.26 29.27 13.83
C LYS A 257 32.67 29.19 14.43
N THR A 258 33.71 29.09 13.60
CA THR A 258 35.09 29.39 14.05
C THR A 258 35.36 30.88 13.86
N ILE A 259 35.02 31.62 14.92
CA ILE A 259 35.63 32.85 15.48
C ILE A 259 36.54 33.66 14.52
N PRO A 260 36.25 34.95 14.24
CA PRO A 260 37.24 35.84 13.64
C PRO A 260 38.38 36.07 14.64
N THR A 261 39.58 35.57 14.31
CA THR A 261 40.80 35.85 15.05
C THR A 261 41.16 37.32 14.89
N ALA A 262 40.94 38.10 15.94
CA ALA A 262 41.51 39.44 16.06
C ALA A 262 43.04 39.32 16.10
N VAL A 263 43.70 39.78 15.03
CA VAL A 263 45.16 39.96 15.01
C VAL A 263 45.50 41.14 15.91
N ALA A 264 45.91 40.84 17.14
CA ALA A 264 46.62 41.76 17.99
C ALA A 264 48.07 41.88 17.48
N SER A 265 48.34 42.87 16.60
CA SER A 265 49.69 43.33 16.32
C SER A 265 50.06 44.45 17.28
N GLY A 266 51.06 44.19 18.14
CA GLY A 266 51.50 45.09 19.18
C GLY A 266 52.10 46.40 18.68
N HIS A 267 51.92 47.45 19.48
CA HIS A 267 52.77 48.63 19.47
C HIS A 267 53.19 48.90 20.91
N ALA A 268 54.48 48.74 21.18
CA ALA A 268 55.10 49.01 22.46
C ALA A 268 55.14 50.53 22.75
N PRO A 269 55.02 50.97 24.01
CA PRO A 269 55.24 52.36 24.37
C PRO A 269 56.72 52.59 24.73
N GLY A 270 57.31 53.67 24.19
CA GLY A 270 58.47 54.31 24.81
C GLY A 270 59.59 54.76 23.87
N ARG A 271 59.64 56.07 23.57
CA ARG A 271 60.79 56.99 23.70
C ARG A 271 60.56 58.24 22.83
N HIS A 272 60.19 59.34 23.48
CA HIS A 272 60.87 60.65 23.51
C HIS A 272 59.97 61.69 24.16
#